data_AF-A0A2E2T8C9-F1
#
_entry.id   AF-A0A2E2T8C9-F1
#
_cell.length_a   1.000
_cell.length_b   1.000
_cell.length_c   1.000
_cell.angle_alpha   90.00
_cell.angle_beta   90.00
_cell.angle_gamma   90.00
#
_symmetry.space_group_name_H-M   'P 1'
#
loop_
_entity.id
_entity.type
_entity.pdbx_description
1 polymer ?
#
loop_
_entity_poly.entity_id
_entity_poly.type
_entity_poly.pdbx_seq_one_letter_code
_entity_poly.pdbx_strand_id
1 'polypeptide(L)'
;MALGAVRSGEETGGTVMTLRGRHDHHGHDHHHPHHDHEVDEGVYRDNHTPEIDRMRRNMLVGLGMLPLAAMVLNPVRQAWAISNEVNIREDGQYRYIRSNAIPDHATGSFPNRHNPNSIKAQSLEFRLPVNPQRTGRFIPNTHGLFGIAVNGVPFDPFTAEYWQHDRQSGWRYEAISPTLDLGLDENNAHVQPDGTYHYHGMPKGLIKSWSPEQHSIRIGFAADGFPIYALFGYHDPERPDSGVKALSSSWRVKKGARPGGPGGSYDGTFGEDYEFVPGLGDLDEANGRETVTPEYPGGTYAYFVTESFPFIPRFLAGQSDPSFARGPGGLGPGGGPGGGPGGGPGGQRPGGGFGRPKGFPGDRPPPPPFGRNGGRGPGG
;
A
#
# COMPACT_ATOMS: atom_id res chain seq x y z
N MET A 1 26.58 11.26 -75.99
CA MET A 1 26.96 10.59 -74.73
C MET A 1 25.80 9.65 -74.42
N ALA A 2 25.92 8.34 -74.64
CA ALA A 2 26.74 7.36 -73.91
C ALA A 2 26.23 7.09 -72.48
N LEU A 3 26.08 5.87 -71.98
CA LEU A 3 25.88 4.50 -72.55
C LEU A 3 25.69 3.54 -71.34
N GLY A 4 25.13 2.34 -71.51
CA GLY A 4 24.96 1.35 -70.42
C GLY A 4 23.50 1.07 -70.06
N ALA A 5 22.69 0.32 -70.81
CA ALA A 5 22.85 -1.02 -71.41
C ALA A 5 22.42 -2.17 -70.46
N VAL A 6 21.28 -2.77 -70.79
CA VAL A 6 20.74 -4.03 -70.21
C VAL A 6 21.46 -5.23 -70.83
N ARG A 7 21.61 -6.33 -70.07
CA ARG A 7 21.76 -7.69 -70.65
C ARG A 7 21.27 -8.78 -69.71
N SER A 8 20.91 -9.92 -70.30
CA SER A 8 20.26 -11.08 -69.66
C SER A 8 20.88 -12.41 -70.14
N GLY A 9 20.67 -13.48 -69.36
CA GLY A 9 20.88 -14.92 -69.63
C GLY A 9 20.24 -15.69 -68.46
N GLU A 10 19.47 -16.79 -68.62
CA GLU A 10 19.85 -18.13 -69.15
C GLU A 10 20.95 -18.80 -68.30
N GLU A 11 20.85 -20.04 -67.80
CA GLU A 11 19.74 -21.00 -67.50
C GLU A 11 20.32 -21.99 -66.40
N THR A 12 19.83 -23.16 -65.95
CA THR A 12 18.83 -24.15 -66.45
C THR A 12 17.98 -24.80 -65.34
N GLY A 13 16.81 -25.35 -65.69
CA GLY A 13 16.13 -26.48 -65.01
C GLY A 13 15.48 -26.26 -63.63
N GLY A 14 14.41 -26.97 -63.21
CA GLY A 14 13.49 -27.85 -63.96
C GLY A 14 13.48 -29.32 -63.51
N THR A 15 12.49 -29.71 -62.69
CA THR A 15 11.77 -31.01 -62.74
C THR A 15 10.63 -31.02 -61.71
N VAL A 16 9.45 -31.50 -62.10
CA VAL A 16 8.35 -31.85 -61.18
C VAL A 16 8.22 -33.37 -61.16
N MET A 17 8.15 -33.98 -59.97
CA MET A 17 7.60 -35.34 -59.82
C MET A 17 6.72 -35.46 -58.58
N THR A 18 5.45 -35.76 -58.80
CA THR A 18 4.51 -36.24 -57.78
C THR A 18 4.75 -37.72 -57.48
N LEU A 19 4.70 -38.12 -56.21
CA LEU A 19 4.33 -39.50 -55.85
C LEU A 19 3.59 -39.53 -54.50
N ARG A 20 2.74 -40.55 -54.31
CA ARG A 20 1.86 -40.67 -53.15
C ARG A 20 2.50 -41.45 -52.00
N GLY A 21 2.53 -40.82 -50.83
CA GLY A 21 2.00 -41.39 -49.58
C GLY A 21 2.86 -42.37 -48.78
N ARG A 22 2.84 -42.17 -47.46
CA ARG A 22 2.28 -43.11 -46.49
C ARG A 22 1.84 -42.37 -45.23
N HIS A 23 0.93 -42.96 -44.46
CA HIS A 23 0.78 -42.64 -43.04
C HIS A 23 1.85 -43.44 -42.29
N ASP A 24 2.55 -42.78 -41.37
CA ASP A 24 3.23 -43.45 -40.26
C ASP A 24 2.99 -42.60 -39.00
N HIS A 25 2.43 -43.21 -37.96
CA HIS A 25 2.25 -42.59 -36.64
C HIS A 25 3.47 -42.89 -35.77
N HIS A 26 4.25 -41.87 -35.44
CA HIS A 26 4.99 -41.85 -34.16
C HIS A 26 4.99 -40.42 -33.60
N GLY A 27 4.75 -40.32 -32.29
CA GLY A 27 4.59 -39.04 -31.61
C GLY A 27 5.91 -38.47 -31.10
N HIS A 28 5.94 -37.15 -30.94
CA HIS A 28 6.89 -36.45 -30.10
C HIS A 28 6.11 -35.51 -29.17
N ASP A 29 6.05 -35.85 -27.89
CA ASP A 29 5.56 -34.94 -26.86
C ASP A 29 6.55 -33.77 -26.73
N HIS A 30 6.15 -32.61 -27.23
CA HIS A 30 6.91 -31.38 -27.03
C HIS A 30 6.77 -30.90 -25.58
N HIS A 31 7.56 -31.50 -24.69
CA HIS A 31 7.89 -30.92 -23.40
C HIS A 31 8.57 -29.57 -23.64
N HIS A 32 7.79 -28.49 -23.55
CA HIS A 32 8.35 -27.15 -23.37
C HIS A 32 9.02 -27.10 -21.99
N PRO A 33 10.33 -26.81 -21.89
CA PRO A 33 10.92 -26.50 -20.60
C PRO A 33 10.28 -25.19 -20.12
N HIS A 34 9.51 -25.28 -19.04
CA HIS A 34 9.20 -24.10 -18.24
C HIS A 34 10.51 -23.59 -17.65
N HIS A 35 11.06 -22.54 -18.27
CA HIS A 35 12.12 -21.76 -17.66
C HIS A 35 11.49 -20.93 -16.55
N ASP A 36 11.42 -21.53 -15.36
CA ASP A 36 11.22 -20.81 -14.11
C ASP A 36 12.43 -19.88 -13.93
N HIS A 37 12.30 -18.67 -14.47
CA HIS A 37 13.20 -17.57 -14.17
C HIS A 37 12.92 -17.16 -12.73
N GLU A 38 13.68 -17.76 -11.80
CA GLU A 38 13.80 -17.32 -10.42
C GLU A 38 14.34 -15.87 -10.44
N VAL A 39 13.41 -14.92 -10.44
CA VAL A 39 13.73 -13.50 -10.30
C VAL A 39 14.25 -13.32 -8.88
N ASP A 40 15.46 -12.79 -8.72
CA ASP A 40 15.97 -12.40 -7.39
C ASP A 40 15.09 -11.25 -6.88
N GLU A 41 14.08 -11.60 -6.09
CA GLU A 41 13.08 -10.69 -5.47
C GLU A 41 13.71 -9.72 -4.45
N GLY A 42 15.05 -9.64 -4.38
CA GLY A 42 15.79 -8.80 -3.45
C GLY A 42 15.96 -9.47 -2.10
N VAL A 43 16.56 -10.66 -2.07
CA VAL A 43 16.82 -11.36 -0.80
C VAL A 43 17.64 -10.47 0.15
N TYR A 44 17.08 -10.19 1.33
CA TYR A 44 17.76 -9.46 2.40
C TYR A 44 19.08 -10.15 2.78
N ARG A 45 20.19 -9.63 2.24
CA ARG A 45 21.53 -9.92 2.76
C ARG A 45 21.72 -9.08 4.02
N ASP A 46 21.56 -9.71 5.18
CA ASP A 46 21.74 -9.11 6.51
C ASP A 46 23.20 -8.70 6.76
N ASN A 47 23.61 -7.62 6.09
CA ASN A 47 24.97 -7.12 6.08
C ASN A 47 25.22 -6.23 7.30
N HIS A 48 25.15 -6.84 8.50
CA HIS A 48 25.34 -6.20 9.80
C HIS A 48 26.79 -5.75 10.02
N THR A 49 27.21 -4.70 9.33
CA THR A 49 28.44 -3.98 9.66
C THR A 49 28.13 -2.86 10.68
N PRO A 50 28.96 -2.68 11.73
CA PRO A 50 28.76 -1.61 12.72
C PRO A 50 28.77 -0.19 12.13
N GLU A 51 29.31 -0.04 10.92
CA GLU A 51 29.31 1.19 10.13
C GLU A 51 27.93 1.50 9.55
N ILE A 52 27.29 0.53 8.90
CA ILE A 52 25.91 0.66 8.40
C ILE A 52 24.96 0.93 9.58
N ASP A 53 25.10 0.23 10.71
CA ASP A 53 24.28 0.50 11.89
C ASP A 53 24.52 1.88 12.52
N ARG A 54 25.72 2.46 12.35
CA ARG A 54 26.02 3.85 12.73
C ARG A 54 25.39 4.85 11.76
N MET A 55 25.41 4.57 10.45
CA MET A 55 24.72 5.38 9.43
C MET A 55 23.21 5.37 9.66
N ARG A 56 22.59 4.21 9.90
CA ARG A 56 21.16 4.05 10.23
C ARG A 56 20.76 4.96 11.41
N ARG A 57 21.50 4.92 12.53
CA ARG A 57 21.25 5.78 13.70
C ARG A 57 21.40 7.27 13.38
N ASN A 58 22.45 7.66 12.66
CA ASN A 58 22.69 9.07 12.32
C ASN A 58 21.64 9.62 11.34
N MET A 59 21.17 8.79 10.40
CA MET A 59 20.11 9.16 9.45
C MET A 59 18.77 9.36 10.16
N LEU A 60 18.40 8.46 11.09
CA LEU A 60 17.21 8.60 11.93
C LEU A 60 17.25 9.91 12.73
N VAL A 61 18.38 10.21 13.40
CA VAL A 61 18.57 11.48 14.14
C VAL A 61 18.44 12.70 13.21
N GLY A 62 19.04 12.65 12.02
CA GLY A 62 18.96 13.72 11.03
C GLY A 62 17.56 13.96 10.47
N LEU A 63 16.71 12.93 10.47
CA LEU A 63 15.29 12.99 10.09
C LEU A 63 14.36 13.25 11.29
N GLY A 64 14.90 13.61 12.46
CA GLY A 64 14.13 13.97 13.66
C GLY A 64 13.63 12.78 14.49
N MET A 65 14.00 11.54 14.15
CA MET A 65 13.67 10.35 14.94
C MET A 65 14.77 10.04 15.96
N LEU A 66 14.42 10.04 17.25
CA LEU A 66 15.33 9.59 18.31
C LEU A 66 15.56 8.07 18.19
N PRO A 67 16.81 7.59 18.07
CA PRO A 67 17.09 6.16 18.04
C PRO A 67 16.93 5.58 19.45
N LEU A 68 15.84 4.84 19.68
CA LEU A 68 15.63 4.08 20.91
C LEU A 68 16.71 3.00 21.04
N ALA A 69 17.72 3.29 21.86
CA ALA A 69 18.86 2.41 22.07
C ALA A 69 18.46 1.18 22.90
N ALA A 70 18.19 0.08 22.20
CA ALA A 70 18.23 -1.31 22.68
C ALA A 70 17.69 -1.53 24.11
N MET A 71 16.39 -1.32 24.30
CA MET A 71 15.72 -1.94 25.45
C MET A 71 15.70 -3.46 25.21
N VAL A 72 16.58 -4.19 25.90
CA VAL A 72 16.63 -5.66 25.83
C VAL A 72 15.40 -6.23 26.52
N LEU A 73 14.28 -6.26 25.79
CA LEU A 73 13.09 -7.01 26.16
C LEU A 73 13.45 -8.49 26.16
N ASN A 74 13.69 -9.02 27.37
CA ASN A 74 13.94 -10.43 27.60
C ASN A 74 12.81 -11.25 26.95
N PRO A 75 13.08 -12.04 25.89
CA PRO A 75 12.03 -12.63 25.08
C PRO A 75 11.35 -13.76 25.84
N VAL A 76 10.27 -13.42 26.55
CA VAL A 76 9.37 -14.39 27.15
C VAL A 76 8.78 -15.24 26.03
N ARG A 77 9.33 -16.44 25.83
CA ARG A 77 8.84 -17.43 24.86
C ARG A 77 7.46 -17.94 25.28
N GLN A 78 6.42 -17.13 25.05
CA GLN A 78 5.05 -17.62 25.07
C GLN A 78 4.91 -18.59 23.88
N ALA A 79 4.52 -19.83 24.17
CA ALA A 79 4.41 -20.92 23.17
C ALA A 79 3.17 -20.79 22.26
N TRP A 80 2.78 -19.55 21.95
CA TRP A 80 1.60 -19.13 21.18
C TRP A 80 1.93 -17.95 20.25
N ALA A 81 3.22 -17.69 19.98
CA ALA A 81 3.65 -16.70 19.02
C ALA A 81 3.19 -17.11 17.61
N ILE A 82 2.15 -16.46 17.11
CA ILE A 82 1.68 -16.64 15.74
C ILE A 82 2.79 -16.15 14.80
N SER A 83 3.26 -17.00 13.90
CA SER A 83 4.25 -16.65 12.89
C SER A 83 3.67 -15.77 11.79
N ASN A 84 4.51 -14.95 11.16
CA ASN A 84 4.22 -14.43 9.83
C ASN A 84 4.00 -15.60 8.85
N GLU A 85 2.91 -15.57 8.10
CA GLU A 85 2.69 -16.45 6.97
C GLU A 85 2.25 -15.61 5.76
N VAL A 86 3.06 -15.65 4.72
CA VAL A 86 2.77 -15.08 3.41
C VAL A 86 3.23 -16.07 2.33
N ASN A 87 2.39 -16.29 1.33
CA ASN A 87 2.72 -17.07 0.14
C ASN A 87 2.40 -16.22 -1.09
N ILE A 88 3.45 -15.92 -1.85
CA ILE A 88 3.36 -15.28 -3.16
C ILE A 88 3.59 -16.38 -4.20
N ARG A 89 2.71 -16.45 -5.20
CA ARG A 89 2.86 -17.33 -6.38
C ARG A 89 2.44 -16.58 -7.63
N GLU A 90 3.02 -16.94 -8.78
CA GLU A 90 2.58 -16.44 -10.08
C GLU A 90 1.97 -17.56 -10.92
N ASP A 91 0.95 -17.21 -11.71
CA ASP A 91 0.09 -18.16 -12.40
C ASP A 91 -0.53 -17.47 -13.64
N GLY A 92 -0.02 -17.81 -14.81
CA GLY A 92 -0.42 -17.25 -16.10
C GLY A 92 -0.08 -15.76 -16.25
N GLN A 93 -1.01 -14.89 -15.88
CA GLN A 93 -0.86 -13.41 -15.94
C GLN A 93 -1.08 -12.74 -14.58
N TYR A 94 -1.23 -13.53 -13.51
CA TYR A 94 -1.59 -13.05 -12.19
C TYR A 94 -0.62 -13.51 -11.10
N ARG A 95 -0.27 -12.59 -10.21
CA ARG A 95 0.35 -12.85 -8.92
C ARG A 95 -0.77 -13.05 -7.90
N TYR A 96 -0.72 -14.15 -7.16
CA TYR A 96 -1.62 -14.45 -6.06
C TYR A 96 -0.84 -14.33 -4.75
N ILE A 97 -1.38 -13.58 -3.79
CA ILE A 97 -0.74 -13.34 -2.49
C ILE A 97 -1.72 -13.78 -1.41
N ARG A 98 -1.38 -14.88 -0.73
CA ARG A 98 -2.10 -15.37 0.45
C ARG A 98 -1.36 -14.95 1.71
N SER A 99 -2.06 -14.49 2.75
CA SER A 99 -1.42 -14.11 4.00
C SER A 99 -2.33 -14.24 5.23
N ASN A 100 -1.70 -14.43 6.39
CA ASN A 100 -2.33 -14.32 7.70
C ASN A 100 -2.28 -12.90 8.32
N ALA A 101 -1.71 -11.91 7.62
CA ALA A 101 -1.57 -10.51 8.05
C ALA A 101 -0.82 -10.28 9.39
N ILE A 102 -0.01 -11.26 9.83
CA ILE A 102 0.90 -11.10 10.96
C ILE A 102 2.24 -10.52 10.45
N PRO A 103 2.76 -9.40 10.99
CA PRO A 103 4.05 -8.86 10.58
C PRO A 103 5.22 -9.79 10.94
N ASP A 104 6.28 -9.73 10.13
CA ASP A 104 7.56 -10.41 10.33
C ASP A 104 8.56 -9.60 11.19
N HIS A 105 8.09 -8.48 11.77
CA HIS A 105 8.87 -7.54 12.56
C HIS A 105 8.18 -7.24 13.91
N ALA A 106 8.92 -6.60 14.83
CA ALA A 106 8.35 -6.17 16.11
C ALA A 106 7.24 -5.12 15.92
N THR A 107 6.17 -5.26 16.71
CA THR A 107 5.03 -4.34 16.76
C THR A 107 5.00 -3.57 18.07
N GLY A 108 4.20 -2.51 18.14
CA GLY A 108 3.76 -1.95 19.41
C GLY A 108 2.94 -2.95 20.23
N SER A 109 2.74 -2.65 21.51
CA SER A 109 1.81 -3.40 22.36
C SER A 109 0.38 -3.16 21.90
N PHE A 110 -0.36 -4.23 21.58
CA PHE A 110 -1.77 -4.20 21.22
C PHE A 110 -2.55 -5.21 22.08
N PRO A 111 -3.60 -4.80 22.83
CA PRO A 111 -4.18 -3.46 22.85
C PRO A 111 -3.33 -2.43 23.60
N ASN A 112 -3.55 -1.15 23.30
CA ASN A 112 -2.98 -0.01 24.02
C ASN A 112 -4.08 0.99 24.46
N ARG A 113 -3.66 2.11 25.05
CA ARG A 113 -4.56 3.12 25.62
C ARG A 113 -5.51 3.78 24.59
N HIS A 114 -5.20 3.72 23.31
CA HIS A 114 -5.96 4.38 22.23
C HIS A 114 -6.48 3.38 21.18
N ASN A 115 -5.79 2.25 20.97
CA ASN A 115 -6.29 1.14 20.17
C ASN A 115 -6.67 -0.06 21.08
N PRO A 116 -7.97 -0.37 21.26
CA PRO A 116 -8.43 -1.43 22.16
C PRO A 116 -8.36 -2.85 21.56
N ASN A 117 -7.82 -3.03 20.36
CA ASN A 117 -7.84 -4.29 19.62
C ASN A 117 -6.53 -5.10 19.80
N SER A 118 -6.62 -6.42 19.68
CA SER A 118 -5.46 -7.34 19.72
C SER A 118 -5.18 -7.91 18.32
N ILE A 119 -3.91 -8.03 17.94
CA ILE A 119 -3.50 -8.65 16.67
C ILE A 119 -4.01 -10.11 16.61
N LYS A 120 -4.56 -10.52 15.46
CA LYS A 120 -4.98 -11.91 15.19
C LYS A 120 -4.64 -12.29 13.75
N ALA A 121 -4.33 -13.57 13.54
CA ALA A 121 -4.21 -14.14 12.21
C ALA A 121 -5.52 -14.00 11.43
N GLN A 122 -5.39 -13.60 10.17
CA GLN A 122 -6.46 -13.50 9.18
C GLN A 122 -6.36 -14.64 8.16
N SER A 123 -7.24 -14.64 7.16
CA SER A 123 -7.11 -15.47 5.97
C SER A 123 -7.36 -14.60 4.75
N LEU A 124 -6.30 -13.96 4.25
CA LEU A 124 -6.36 -13.02 3.13
C LEU A 124 -5.89 -13.71 1.85
N GLU A 125 -6.54 -13.41 0.74
CA GLU A 125 -6.09 -13.78 -0.61
C GLU A 125 -6.32 -12.61 -1.56
N PHE A 126 -5.23 -12.16 -2.19
CA PHE A 126 -5.21 -11.09 -3.17
C PHE A 126 -4.78 -11.62 -4.53
N ARG A 127 -5.27 -11.00 -5.61
CA ARG A 127 -4.85 -11.25 -6.98
C ARG A 127 -4.44 -9.94 -7.63
N LEU A 128 -3.33 -9.95 -8.36
CA LEU A 128 -2.71 -8.79 -9.01
C LEU A 128 -2.25 -9.18 -10.42
N PRO A 129 -2.25 -8.29 -11.42
CA PRO A 129 -1.58 -8.56 -12.69
C PRO A 129 -0.06 -8.58 -12.49
N VAL A 130 0.65 -9.53 -13.12
CA VAL A 130 2.13 -9.54 -13.12
C VAL A 130 2.71 -8.44 -14.00
N ASN A 131 1.97 -8.07 -15.06
CA ASN A 131 2.28 -7.03 -16.05
C ASN A 131 1.28 -5.86 -15.93
N PRO A 132 1.29 -5.08 -14.83
CA PRO A 132 0.35 -3.99 -14.60
C PRO A 132 0.39 -2.93 -15.71
N GLN A 133 -0.76 -2.30 -15.99
CA GLN A 133 -0.92 -1.33 -17.09
C GLN A 133 -1.59 -0.05 -16.58
N ARG A 134 -1.07 1.12 -16.97
CA ARG A 134 -1.67 2.42 -16.62
C ARG A 134 -2.94 2.67 -17.44
N THR A 135 -3.98 3.20 -16.81
CA THR A 135 -5.27 3.54 -17.45
C THR A 135 -5.29 4.90 -18.15
N GLY A 136 -4.13 5.57 -18.24
CA GLY A 136 -3.99 6.94 -18.77
C GLY A 136 -4.46 8.05 -17.81
N ARG A 137 -4.92 7.70 -16.60
CA ARG A 137 -5.33 8.64 -15.53
C ARG A 137 -5.12 8.02 -14.15
N PHE A 138 -5.22 8.84 -13.11
CA PHE A 138 -5.27 8.37 -11.73
C PHE A 138 -6.73 8.12 -11.28
N ILE A 139 -6.92 7.08 -10.47
CA ILE A 139 -8.22 6.58 -10.02
C ILE A 139 -8.24 6.61 -8.48
N PRO A 140 -9.10 7.41 -7.82
CA PRO A 140 -9.18 7.45 -6.36
C PRO A 140 -9.55 6.08 -5.76
N ASN A 141 -8.76 5.57 -4.82
CA ASN A 141 -9.01 4.28 -4.17
C ASN A 141 -9.74 4.44 -2.82
N THR A 142 -10.86 5.16 -2.80
CA THR A 142 -11.52 5.64 -1.57
C THR A 142 -12.11 4.56 -0.65
N HIS A 143 -12.17 3.30 -1.11
CA HIS A 143 -12.86 2.19 -0.41
C HIS A 143 -12.09 0.87 -0.37
N GLY A 144 -10.96 0.75 -1.09
CA GLY A 144 -10.12 -0.45 -1.06
C GLY A 144 -9.05 -0.41 0.02
N LEU A 145 -8.26 -1.47 0.11
CA LEU A 145 -6.88 -1.40 0.55
C LEU A 145 -6.03 -0.82 -0.59
N PHE A 146 -4.93 -0.11 -0.29
CA PHE A 146 -4.05 0.41 -1.34
C PHE A 146 -3.20 -0.70 -1.97
N GLY A 147 -2.76 -1.65 -1.16
CA GLY A 147 -1.84 -2.70 -1.57
C GLY A 147 -1.54 -3.67 -0.44
N ILE A 148 -0.57 -4.53 -0.68
CA ILE A 148 -0.12 -5.58 0.24
C ILE A 148 1.40 -5.56 0.32
N ALA A 149 1.95 -5.56 1.54
CA ALA A 149 3.39 -5.58 1.75
C ALA A 149 3.99 -6.96 1.42
N VAL A 150 5.31 -7.05 1.22
CA VAL A 150 5.99 -8.33 0.95
C VAL A 150 5.91 -9.32 2.12
N ASN A 151 5.69 -8.84 3.35
CA ASN A 151 5.37 -9.70 4.50
C ASN A 151 3.88 -10.03 4.63
N GLY A 152 3.01 -9.57 3.72
CA GLY A 152 1.57 -9.85 3.74
C GLY A 152 0.74 -8.98 4.68
N VAL A 153 1.31 -7.93 5.29
CA VAL A 153 0.54 -6.92 6.03
C VAL A 153 -0.09 -5.91 5.05
N PRO A 154 -1.40 -5.60 5.13
CA PRO A 154 -2.05 -4.65 4.24
C PRO A 154 -1.54 -3.20 4.37
N PHE A 155 -1.48 -2.50 3.23
CA PHE A 155 -1.38 -1.04 3.17
C PHE A 155 -2.78 -0.42 3.13
N ASP A 156 -3.12 0.31 4.19
CA ASP A 156 -4.41 0.97 4.35
C ASP A 156 -4.22 2.49 4.45
N PRO A 157 -4.56 3.27 3.42
CA PRO A 157 -4.35 4.71 3.43
C PRO A 157 -5.46 5.50 4.16
N PHE A 158 -6.53 4.86 4.64
CA PHE A 158 -7.76 5.59 5.01
C PHE A 158 -8.40 5.10 6.31
N THR A 159 -8.61 6.04 7.24
CA THR A 159 -9.34 5.77 8.47
C THR A 159 -10.84 5.52 8.22
N ALA A 160 -11.47 4.90 9.21
CA ALA A 160 -12.93 4.87 9.33
C ALA A 160 -13.50 6.14 10.02
N GLU A 161 -12.65 7.10 10.38
CA GLU A 161 -12.97 8.21 11.28
C GLU A 161 -13.28 9.51 10.50
N TYR A 162 -14.49 10.00 10.69
CA TYR A 162 -15.00 11.21 10.02
C TYR A 162 -15.38 12.26 11.06
N TRP A 163 -15.36 13.53 10.67
CA TRP A 163 -15.75 14.62 11.55
C TRP A 163 -17.17 14.42 12.10
N GLN A 164 -17.33 14.55 13.43
CA GLN A 164 -18.56 14.22 14.17
C GLN A 164 -19.11 12.80 13.92
N HIS A 165 -18.26 11.87 13.50
CA HIS A 165 -18.60 10.52 13.01
C HIS A 165 -19.54 10.49 11.80
N ASP A 166 -19.73 11.61 11.10
CA ASP A 166 -20.58 11.69 9.91
C ASP A 166 -19.76 11.50 8.62
N ARG A 167 -20.02 10.39 7.92
CA ARG A 167 -19.42 10.08 6.61
C ARG A 167 -19.86 11.04 5.50
N GLN A 168 -20.97 11.77 5.68
CA GLN A 168 -21.46 12.77 4.71
C GLN A 168 -20.82 14.15 4.92
N SER A 169 -20.10 14.37 6.02
CA SER A 169 -19.44 15.65 6.33
C SER A 169 -18.41 16.08 5.28
N GLY A 170 -17.83 15.13 4.54
CA GLY A 170 -16.73 15.37 3.61
C GLY A 170 -15.37 15.62 4.27
N TRP A 171 -15.23 15.34 5.57
CA TRP A 171 -13.97 15.50 6.31
C TRP A 171 -13.61 14.20 7.05
N ARG A 172 -12.52 13.55 6.64
CA ARG A 172 -12.01 12.30 7.22
C ARG A 172 -10.64 12.55 7.85
N TYR A 173 -10.48 12.10 9.09
CA TYR A 173 -9.23 12.24 9.81
C TYR A 173 -8.13 11.39 9.19
N GLU A 174 -6.91 11.93 9.13
CA GLU A 174 -5.73 11.13 8.82
C GLU A 174 -5.29 10.31 10.03
N ALA A 175 -4.74 9.11 9.78
CA ALA A 175 -4.24 8.25 10.86
C ALA A 175 -2.93 8.78 11.46
N ILE A 176 -2.09 9.38 10.62
CA ILE A 176 -0.89 10.13 10.99
C ILE A 176 -1.30 11.60 11.02
N SER A 177 -1.82 12.06 12.16
CA SER A 177 -2.44 13.37 12.35
C SER A 177 -1.89 14.10 13.58
N PRO A 178 -1.73 15.44 13.54
CA PRO A 178 -1.28 16.21 14.70
C PRO A 178 -2.32 16.30 15.83
N THR A 179 -3.58 15.91 15.62
CA THR A 179 -4.65 16.03 16.62
C THR A 179 -5.38 14.73 16.96
N LEU A 180 -5.11 13.63 16.27
CA LEU A 180 -5.77 12.34 16.50
C LEU A 180 -4.73 11.22 16.66
N ASP A 181 -4.67 10.65 17.86
CA ASP A 181 -3.82 9.50 18.18
C ASP A 181 -4.67 8.22 18.13
N LEU A 182 -4.58 7.48 17.03
CA LEU A 182 -5.27 6.19 16.84
C LEU A 182 -4.55 4.99 17.48
N GLY A 183 -3.55 5.26 18.34
CA GLY A 183 -2.72 4.22 18.95
C GLY A 183 -1.79 3.53 17.95
N LEU A 184 -1.29 4.27 16.95
CA LEU A 184 -0.26 3.78 16.01
C LEU A 184 1.00 3.33 16.76
N ASP A 185 1.68 2.32 16.22
CA ASP A 185 3.02 1.94 16.66
C ASP A 185 4.14 2.60 15.82
N GLU A 186 5.39 2.27 16.13
CA GLU A 186 6.59 2.81 15.47
C GLU A 186 6.66 2.50 13.96
N ASN A 187 5.89 1.51 13.48
CA ASN A 187 5.75 1.13 12.08
C ASN A 187 4.63 1.91 11.35
N ASN A 188 4.08 2.95 11.99
CA ASN A 188 2.91 3.68 11.53
C ASN A 188 1.67 2.78 11.31
N ALA A 189 1.51 1.74 12.15
CA ALA A 189 0.47 0.73 12.00
C ALA A 189 -0.44 0.63 13.23
N HIS A 190 -1.67 0.15 13.04
CA HIS A 190 -2.55 -0.24 14.15
C HIS A 190 -3.37 -1.49 13.82
N VAL A 191 -4.28 -1.85 14.72
CA VAL A 191 -5.11 -3.06 14.63
C VAL A 191 -6.59 -2.68 14.44
N GLN A 192 -7.29 -3.35 13.52
CA GLN A 192 -8.74 -3.22 13.30
C GLN A 192 -9.55 -4.09 14.30
N PRO A 193 -10.86 -3.87 14.47
CA PRO A 193 -11.68 -4.62 15.44
C PRO A 193 -11.75 -6.14 15.22
N ASP A 194 -11.52 -6.62 13.99
CA ASP A 194 -11.38 -8.03 13.63
C ASP A 194 -10.07 -8.64 14.18
N GLY A 195 -9.01 -7.83 14.32
CA GLY A 195 -7.65 -8.21 14.68
C GLY A 195 -6.60 -7.96 13.58
N THR A 196 -6.98 -7.39 12.44
CA THR A 196 -6.07 -7.14 11.30
C THR A 196 -5.10 -6.00 11.61
N TYR A 197 -3.81 -6.33 11.69
CA TYR A 197 -2.71 -5.36 11.71
C TYR A 197 -2.48 -4.81 10.30
N HIS A 198 -2.25 -3.50 10.16
CA HIS A 198 -2.14 -2.82 8.86
C HIS A 198 -1.38 -1.50 8.99
N TYR A 199 -0.65 -1.12 7.94
CA TYR A 199 0.12 0.12 7.88
C TYR A 199 -0.73 1.29 7.37
N HIS A 200 -0.56 2.48 7.97
CA HIS A 200 -1.03 3.79 7.45
C HIS A 200 0.11 4.66 6.88
N GLY A 201 1.37 4.23 7.00
CA GLY A 201 2.55 4.96 6.53
C GLY A 201 3.78 4.07 6.39
N MET A 202 4.97 4.65 6.59
CA MET A 202 6.25 3.96 6.43
C MET A 202 6.38 2.74 7.36
N PRO A 203 6.51 1.50 6.86
CA PRO A 203 6.58 0.29 7.68
C PRO A 203 8.01 0.08 8.21
N LYS A 204 8.44 0.87 9.19
CA LYS A 204 9.88 1.00 9.55
C LYS A 204 10.55 -0.33 9.93
N GLY A 205 9.87 -1.23 10.64
CA GLY A 205 10.38 -2.56 11.00
C GLY A 205 10.45 -3.57 9.85
N LEU A 206 9.68 -3.36 8.76
CA LEU A 206 9.81 -4.15 7.52
C LEU A 206 11.07 -3.77 6.74
N ILE A 207 11.56 -2.54 6.92
CA ILE A 207 12.73 -1.98 6.21
C ILE A 207 13.99 -2.26 7.03
N LYS A 208 14.46 -3.51 6.99
CA LYS A 208 15.59 -4.05 7.75
C LYS A 208 16.94 -3.49 7.29
N SER A 209 17.02 -2.97 6.06
CA SER A 209 18.18 -2.27 5.52
C SER A 209 17.84 -0.88 4.97
N TRP A 210 18.14 0.14 5.77
CA TRP A 210 18.24 1.51 5.26
C TRP A 210 19.66 1.79 4.78
N SER A 211 19.79 2.33 3.58
CA SER A 211 20.99 2.99 3.07
C SER A 211 20.56 4.20 2.24
N PRO A 212 21.06 5.42 2.52
CA PRO A 212 20.81 6.59 1.67
C PRO A 212 21.63 6.57 0.37
N GLU A 213 22.39 5.50 0.11
CA GLU A 213 23.24 5.28 -1.06
C GLU A 213 22.68 4.20 -2.00
N GLN A 214 21.57 3.54 -1.61
CA GLN A 214 20.92 2.46 -2.38
C GLN A 214 19.47 2.84 -2.73
N HIS A 215 18.98 2.37 -3.88
CA HIS A 215 17.55 2.44 -4.20
C HIS A 215 16.78 1.64 -3.16
N SER A 216 15.59 2.09 -2.75
CA SER A 216 14.74 1.28 -1.87
C SER A 216 14.48 -0.09 -2.50
N ILE A 217 14.42 -1.13 -1.68
CA ILE A 217 13.81 -2.39 -2.12
C ILE A 217 12.31 -2.19 -2.32
N ARG A 218 11.70 -3.04 -3.15
CA ARG A 218 10.24 -3.16 -3.22
C ARG A 218 9.69 -3.68 -1.88
N ILE A 219 8.85 -2.87 -1.23
CA ILE A 219 8.21 -3.21 0.06
C ILE A 219 6.82 -3.83 -0.10
N GLY A 220 6.26 -3.83 -1.30
CA GLY A 220 4.98 -4.48 -1.60
C GLY A 220 4.49 -4.26 -3.03
N PHE A 221 3.22 -4.57 -3.25
CA PHE A 221 2.52 -4.31 -4.51
C PHE A 221 1.19 -3.60 -4.25
N ALA A 222 0.84 -2.64 -5.10
CA ALA A 222 -0.45 -1.95 -5.06
C ALA A 222 -1.56 -2.81 -5.67
N ALA A 223 -2.82 -2.46 -5.39
CA ALA A 223 -4.02 -3.19 -5.80
C ALA A 223 -4.21 -3.31 -7.33
N ASP A 224 -3.46 -2.52 -8.12
CA ASP A 224 -3.41 -2.55 -9.58
C ASP A 224 -2.19 -3.32 -10.15
N GLY A 225 -1.33 -3.86 -9.28
CA GLY A 225 -0.17 -4.70 -9.58
C GLY A 225 1.17 -3.98 -9.66
N PHE A 226 1.21 -2.64 -9.69
CA PHE A 226 2.48 -1.89 -9.71
C PHE A 226 3.23 -2.00 -8.38
N PRO A 227 4.58 -1.99 -8.40
CA PRO A 227 5.39 -2.12 -7.20
C PRO A 227 5.29 -0.90 -6.27
N ILE A 228 5.41 -1.15 -4.96
CA ILE A 228 5.51 -0.14 -3.91
C ILE A 228 6.93 -0.16 -3.35
N TYR A 229 7.56 1.01 -3.25
CA TYR A 229 8.89 1.23 -2.68
C TYR A 229 8.84 2.12 -1.44
N ALA A 230 9.90 2.05 -0.63
CA ALA A 230 10.15 3.02 0.45
C ALA A 230 10.75 4.33 -0.10
N LEU A 231 11.11 5.25 0.80
CA LEU A 231 11.43 6.67 0.51
C LEU A 231 12.49 6.94 -0.58
N PHE A 232 13.48 6.06 -0.77
CA PHE A 232 14.64 6.32 -1.64
C PHE A 232 14.46 5.80 -3.07
N GLY A 233 14.82 6.63 -4.06
CA GLY A 233 14.84 6.29 -5.47
C GLY A 233 15.90 7.07 -6.24
N TYR A 234 16.12 6.75 -7.52
CA TYR A 234 17.16 7.38 -8.33
C TYR A 234 16.96 8.90 -8.50
N HIS A 235 18.06 9.65 -8.52
CA HIS A 235 18.09 11.10 -8.78
C HIS A 235 17.47 11.44 -10.12
N ASP A 236 17.85 10.68 -11.14
CA ASP A 236 17.30 10.68 -12.49
C ASP A 236 16.47 9.38 -12.66
N PRO A 237 15.15 9.45 -12.92
CA PRO A 237 14.30 8.27 -12.98
C PRO A 237 14.65 7.30 -14.11
N GLU A 238 15.37 7.74 -15.15
CA GLU A 238 15.73 6.91 -16.30
C GLU A 238 17.13 6.29 -16.19
N ARG A 239 17.92 6.65 -15.16
CA ARG A 239 19.32 6.22 -15.03
C ARG A 239 19.68 5.68 -13.64
N PRO A 240 20.05 4.39 -13.52
CA PRO A 240 20.40 3.77 -12.24
C PRO A 240 21.79 4.16 -11.72
N ASP A 241 22.63 4.76 -12.56
CA ASP A 241 23.95 5.29 -12.20
C ASP A 241 23.91 6.75 -11.66
N SER A 242 22.73 7.38 -11.66
CA SER A 242 22.56 8.78 -11.25
C SER A 242 22.72 9.03 -9.73
N GLY A 243 22.94 7.98 -8.94
CA GLY A 243 22.82 8.01 -7.49
C GLY A 243 21.36 8.05 -7.04
N VAL A 244 21.14 8.07 -5.73
CA VAL A 244 19.80 8.04 -5.13
C VAL A 244 19.57 9.17 -4.15
N LYS A 245 18.30 9.46 -3.90
CA LYS A 245 17.83 10.45 -2.92
C LYS A 245 16.52 10.00 -2.29
N ALA A 246 16.17 10.60 -1.16
CA ALA A 246 14.80 10.55 -0.66
C ALA A 246 13.88 11.31 -1.67
N LEU A 247 12.82 10.66 -2.14
CA LEU A 247 11.87 11.26 -3.07
C LEU A 247 10.83 12.08 -2.29
N SER A 248 10.59 13.31 -2.74
CA SER A 248 9.63 14.22 -2.11
C SER A 248 8.22 14.05 -2.68
N SER A 249 7.21 13.94 -1.80
CA SER A 249 5.80 14.09 -2.19
C SER A 249 5.53 15.48 -2.77
N SER A 250 4.69 15.57 -3.80
CA SER A 250 4.18 16.83 -4.35
C SER A 250 2.91 17.35 -3.66
N TRP A 251 2.51 16.75 -2.54
CA TRP A 251 1.37 17.21 -1.73
C TRP A 251 1.80 18.14 -0.60
N ARG A 252 0.96 19.11 -0.25
CA ARG A 252 1.14 19.99 0.92
C ARG A 252 -0.18 20.29 1.62
N VAL A 253 -0.10 20.72 2.88
CA VAL A 253 -1.24 21.34 3.57
C VAL A 253 -1.60 22.65 2.87
N LYS A 254 -2.89 22.88 2.62
CA LYS A 254 -3.46 24.10 2.04
C LYS A 254 -3.17 25.32 2.92
N LYS A 255 -3.30 26.53 2.37
CA LYS A 255 -3.15 27.79 3.12
C LYS A 255 -4.51 28.41 3.43
N GLY A 256 -4.63 29.01 4.62
CA GLY A 256 -5.85 29.70 5.06
C GLY A 256 -6.76 28.84 5.93
N ALA A 257 -8.06 29.13 5.91
CA ALA A 257 -9.07 28.51 6.75
C ALA A 257 -9.99 27.56 5.97
N ARG A 258 -10.47 26.52 6.66
CA ARG A 258 -11.50 25.59 6.13
C ARG A 258 -12.81 26.37 5.93
N PRO A 259 -13.47 26.29 4.76
CA PRO A 259 -14.67 27.09 4.45
C PRO A 259 -15.95 26.60 5.18
N GLY A 260 -15.87 25.49 5.91
CA GLY A 260 -16.98 24.88 6.64
C GLY A 260 -16.51 23.62 7.39
N GLY A 261 -17.46 22.78 7.80
CA GLY A 261 -17.16 21.55 8.55
C GLY A 261 -16.38 21.85 9.84
N PRO A 262 -15.20 21.24 10.06
CA PRO A 262 -14.37 21.47 11.24
C PRO A 262 -14.00 22.94 11.50
N GLY A 263 -13.93 23.77 10.45
CA GLY A 263 -13.45 25.15 10.55
C GLY A 263 -11.97 25.24 10.95
N GLY A 264 -11.56 26.41 11.45
CA GLY A 264 -10.15 26.68 11.78
C GLY A 264 -9.24 26.76 10.54
N SER A 265 -7.93 26.72 10.76
CA SER A 265 -6.92 26.68 9.69
C SER A 265 -6.82 25.29 9.09
N TYR A 266 -6.35 25.18 7.84
CA TYR A 266 -5.80 23.91 7.36
C TYR A 266 -4.53 23.57 8.15
N ASP A 267 -4.48 22.38 8.75
CA ASP A 267 -3.42 21.97 9.69
C ASP A 267 -2.89 20.54 9.48
N GLY A 268 -3.53 19.73 8.62
CA GLY A 268 -3.14 18.35 8.31
C GLY A 268 -3.91 17.30 9.13
N THR A 269 -4.90 17.70 9.92
CA THR A 269 -5.79 16.79 10.67
C THR A 269 -6.62 15.89 9.75
N PHE A 270 -7.05 16.42 8.60
CA PHE A 270 -7.93 15.74 7.65
C PHE A 270 -7.24 15.55 6.29
N GLY A 271 -7.58 14.48 5.56
CA GLY A 271 -7.04 14.26 4.22
C GLY A 271 -7.42 15.40 3.27
N GLU A 272 -8.58 16.00 3.50
CA GLU A 272 -9.10 17.14 2.74
C GLU A 272 -8.42 18.48 3.08
N ASP A 273 -7.47 18.50 4.04
CA ASP A 273 -6.57 19.64 4.26
C ASP A 273 -5.45 19.75 3.21
N TYR A 274 -5.17 18.69 2.47
CA TYR A 274 -4.04 18.61 1.55
C TYR A 274 -4.40 18.97 0.11
N GLU A 275 -3.46 19.56 -0.63
CA GLU A 275 -3.51 19.82 -2.07
C GLU A 275 -2.29 19.24 -2.78
N PHE A 276 -2.52 18.63 -3.95
CA PHE A 276 -1.46 18.28 -4.89
C PHE A 276 -0.97 19.54 -5.62
N VAL A 277 0.34 19.67 -5.77
CA VAL A 277 0.98 20.81 -6.43
C VAL A 277 2.00 20.26 -7.45
N PRO A 278 1.67 20.27 -8.76
CA PRO A 278 2.57 19.73 -9.79
C PRO A 278 3.98 20.32 -9.70
N GLY A 279 4.99 19.45 -9.60
CA GLY A 279 6.39 19.84 -9.51
C GLY A 279 6.84 20.45 -8.18
N LEU A 280 6.07 20.28 -7.09
CA LEU A 280 6.51 20.63 -5.74
C LEU A 280 7.57 19.65 -5.21
N GLY A 281 7.42 18.37 -5.55
CA GLY A 281 8.35 17.29 -5.22
C GLY A 281 8.72 16.45 -6.45
N ASP A 282 9.14 15.22 -6.20
CA ASP A 282 9.62 14.26 -7.20
C ASP A 282 8.52 13.31 -7.71
N LEU A 283 7.39 13.28 -7.02
CA LEU A 283 6.30 12.33 -7.21
C LEU A 283 5.04 13.03 -7.75
N ASP A 284 4.18 12.29 -8.44
CA ASP A 284 2.93 12.78 -9.00
C ASP A 284 1.74 12.76 -8.01
N GLU A 285 0.52 12.99 -8.51
CA GLU A 285 -0.71 13.01 -7.72
C GLU A 285 -0.96 11.68 -7.01
N ALA A 286 -0.61 10.57 -7.65
CA ALA A 286 -0.69 9.23 -7.08
C ALA A 286 0.58 8.85 -6.29
N ASN A 287 1.40 9.83 -5.90
CA ASN A 287 2.64 9.67 -5.14
C ASN A 287 3.58 8.59 -5.72
N GLY A 288 3.60 8.51 -7.06
CA GLY A 288 4.47 7.63 -7.82
C GLY A 288 5.25 8.40 -8.88
N ARG A 289 5.95 7.65 -9.72
CA ARG A 289 6.57 8.13 -10.97
C ARG A 289 6.88 6.95 -11.89
N GLU A 290 7.08 7.23 -13.18
CA GLU A 290 7.85 6.32 -14.03
C GLU A 290 9.32 6.31 -13.56
N THR A 291 9.94 5.14 -13.46
CA THR A 291 11.35 5.00 -13.05
C THR A 291 11.90 3.63 -13.46
N VAL A 292 13.20 3.54 -13.73
CA VAL A 292 13.93 2.26 -13.64
C VAL A 292 14.12 1.90 -12.16
N THR A 293 14.22 0.62 -11.86
CA THR A 293 14.56 0.07 -10.53
C THR A 293 15.50 -1.14 -10.71
N PRO A 294 16.10 -1.69 -9.64
CA PRO A 294 16.86 -2.94 -9.72
C PRO A 294 16.06 -4.12 -10.30
N GLU A 295 14.78 -4.22 -9.94
CA GLU A 295 13.86 -5.27 -10.39
C GLU A 295 13.23 -4.97 -11.77
N TYR A 296 13.12 -3.69 -12.13
CA TYR A 296 12.55 -3.21 -13.40
C TYR A 296 13.56 -2.32 -14.16
N PRO A 297 14.66 -2.88 -14.68
CA PRO A 297 15.70 -2.11 -15.39
C PRO A 297 15.24 -1.56 -16.75
N GLY A 298 14.15 -2.09 -17.30
CA GLY A 298 13.48 -1.55 -18.50
C GLY A 298 12.52 -0.38 -18.22
N GLY A 299 12.38 0.03 -16.96
CA GLY A 299 11.40 1.02 -16.52
C GLY A 299 10.08 0.40 -16.08
N THR A 300 9.44 1.04 -15.10
CA THR A 300 8.07 0.74 -14.65
C THR A 300 7.45 1.98 -14.00
N TYR A 301 6.14 2.00 -13.86
CA TYR A 301 5.48 2.94 -12.97
C TYR A 301 5.55 2.41 -11.53
N ALA A 302 6.09 3.20 -10.61
CA ALA A 302 6.34 2.79 -9.23
C ALA A 302 5.69 3.75 -8.24
N TYR A 303 5.08 3.19 -7.19
CA TYR A 303 4.57 3.96 -6.04
C TYR A 303 5.63 4.08 -4.96
N PHE A 304 5.61 5.21 -4.25
CA PHE A 304 6.50 5.45 -3.13
C PHE A 304 5.69 5.72 -1.85
N VAL A 305 6.05 5.04 -0.77
CA VAL A 305 5.59 5.36 0.59
C VAL A 305 6.52 6.43 1.16
N THR A 306 5.96 7.50 1.73
CA THR A 306 6.69 8.71 2.13
C THR A 306 6.49 9.04 3.62
N GLU A 307 7.44 9.75 4.22
CA GLU A 307 7.32 10.29 5.60
C GLU A 307 6.42 11.55 5.67
N SER A 308 5.89 12.00 4.53
CA SER A 308 4.90 13.07 4.39
C SER A 308 3.65 12.58 3.66
N PHE A 309 2.53 13.30 3.82
CA PHE A 309 1.27 13.02 3.13
C PHE A 309 1.51 12.83 1.61
N PRO A 310 0.90 11.81 0.97
CA PRO A 310 -0.18 10.96 1.48
C PRO A 310 0.25 9.80 2.40
N PHE A 311 1.54 9.68 2.71
CA PHE A 311 2.16 8.55 3.42
C PHE A 311 2.04 7.25 2.62
N ILE A 312 0.84 6.66 2.54
CA ILE A 312 0.46 5.63 1.57
C ILE A 312 -0.37 6.32 0.45
N PRO A 313 -0.11 6.05 -0.84
CA PRO A 313 -0.82 6.72 -1.92
C PRO A 313 -2.34 6.55 -1.90
N ARG A 314 -3.06 7.55 -2.44
CA ARG A 314 -4.55 7.63 -2.40
C ARG A 314 -5.23 7.30 -3.73
N PHE A 315 -4.44 7.14 -4.79
CA PHE A 315 -4.89 6.91 -6.16
C PHE A 315 -4.13 5.74 -6.79
N LEU A 316 -4.76 5.04 -7.72
CA LEU A 316 -4.15 4.02 -8.56
C LEU A 316 -3.98 4.53 -10.00
N ALA A 317 -2.88 4.19 -10.65
CA ALA A 317 -2.61 4.47 -12.06
C ALA A 317 -3.18 3.38 -12.97
N GLY A 318 -3.17 2.12 -12.51
CA GLY A 318 -3.83 0.98 -13.13
C GLY A 318 -5.23 0.72 -12.59
N GLN A 319 -5.82 -0.41 -12.97
CA GLN A 319 -7.12 -0.86 -12.49
C GLN A 319 -6.96 -1.80 -11.29
N SER A 320 -7.57 -1.46 -10.15
CA SER A 320 -7.63 -2.35 -8.98
C SER A 320 -8.28 -3.68 -9.30
N ASP A 321 -7.72 -4.77 -8.79
CA ASP A 321 -8.43 -6.05 -8.70
C ASP A 321 -9.51 -5.99 -7.57
N PRO A 322 -10.68 -6.66 -7.73
CA PRO A 322 -11.73 -6.68 -6.71
C PRO A 322 -11.32 -7.27 -5.35
N SER A 323 -10.28 -8.11 -5.27
CA SER A 323 -9.80 -8.71 -4.02
C SER A 323 -9.32 -7.69 -2.97
N PHE A 324 -9.02 -6.46 -3.38
CA PHE A 324 -8.65 -5.34 -2.50
C PHE A 324 -9.85 -4.52 -1.99
N ALA A 325 -11.08 -4.81 -2.41
CA ALA A 325 -12.28 -4.14 -1.92
C ALA A 325 -12.63 -4.60 -0.49
N ARG A 326 -13.12 -3.68 0.36
CA ARG A 326 -13.59 -4.03 1.71
C ARG A 326 -15.06 -4.43 1.70
N GLY A 327 -15.39 -5.66 2.08
CA GLY A 327 -16.79 -6.09 2.27
C GLY A 327 -17.01 -7.60 2.06
N PRO A 328 -18.26 -8.06 1.86
CA PRO A 328 -18.57 -9.48 1.74
C PRO A 328 -17.93 -10.25 0.55
N GLY A 329 -17.14 -9.58 -0.29
CA GLY A 329 -16.36 -10.16 -1.39
C GLY A 329 -14.85 -9.90 -1.32
N GLY A 330 -14.34 -9.30 -0.23
CA GLY A 330 -12.92 -9.02 -0.02
C GLY A 330 -12.65 -8.72 1.46
N LEU A 331 -11.71 -9.46 2.06
CA LEU A 331 -11.59 -9.68 3.51
C LEU A 331 -12.74 -10.54 4.10
N GLY A 332 -13.07 -11.66 3.44
CA GLY A 332 -14.02 -12.67 3.92
C GLY A 332 -13.36 -14.04 4.16
N PRO A 333 -13.62 -14.73 5.29
CA PRO A 333 -13.03 -16.06 5.54
C PRO A 333 -13.45 -17.13 4.52
N GLY A 334 -12.56 -18.09 4.25
CA GLY A 334 -12.77 -19.14 3.24
C GLY A 334 -14.00 -20.02 3.48
N GLY A 335 -15.04 -19.83 2.67
CA GLY A 335 -16.27 -20.63 2.69
C GLY A 335 -16.11 -21.99 2.00
N GLY A 336 -15.56 -22.98 2.71
CA GLY A 336 -15.60 -24.38 2.28
C GLY A 336 -17.04 -24.93 2.25
N PRO A 337 -17.38 -25.86 1.33
CA PRO A 337 -18.76 -26.26 1.08
C PRO A 337 -19.32 -27.19 2.17
N GLY A 338 -20.28 -26.69 2.96
CA GLY A 338 -21.05 -27.47 3.93
C GLY A 338 -22.55 -27.20 3.80
N GLY A 339 -23.30 -28.19 3.28
CA GLY A 339 -24.75 -28.07 3.07
C GLY A 339 -25.59 -28.55 4.27
N GLY A 340 -26.71 -27.88 4.54
CA GLY A 340 -27.73 -28.28 5.51
C GLY A 340 -29.04 -27.51 5.25
N PRO A 341 -30.22 -28.15 5.29
CA PRO A 341 -31.46 -27.58 4.76
C PRO A 341 -32.16 -26.61 5.72
N GLY A 342 -33.01 -25.73 5.17
CA GLY A 342 -33.66 -24.63 5.90
C GLY A 342 -34.83 -25.02 6.80
N GLY A 343 -35.13 -24.12 7.76
CA GLY A 343 -36.34 -24.11 8.58
C GLY A 343 -37.09 -22.78 8.44
N GLY A 344 -38.42 -22.82 8.56
CA GLY A 344 -39.31 -21.68 8.25
C GLY A 344 -39.41 -20.58 9.33
N PRO A 345 -40.15 -19.48 9.03
CA PRO A 345 -40.15 -18.27 9.85
C PRO A 345 -41.25 -18.22 10.93
N GLY A 346 -40.98 -17.52 12.03
CA GLY A 346 -42.01 -17.04 12.95
C GLY A 346 -41.53 -16.79 14.39
N GLY A 347 -41.88 -15.63 14.97
CA GLY A 347 -41.69 -15.38 16.40
C GLY A 347 -41.27 -13.95 16.77
N GLN A 348 -42.21 -13.01 16.90
CA GLN A 348 -41.95 -11.78 17.65
C GLN A 348 -41.95 -12.04 19.17
N ARG A 349 -41.02 -11.42 19.91
CA ARG A 349 -41.30 -10.77 21.20
C ARG A 349 -40.22 -9.70 21.53
N PRO A 350 -40.54 -8.67 22.33
CA PRO A 350 -39.73 -7.46 22.44
C PRO A 350 -38.89 -7.39 23.73
N GLY A 351 -37.97 -6.42 23.76
CA GLY A 351 -37.42 -5.89 25.02
C GLY A 351 -35.97 -6.27 25.32
N GLY A 352 -35.03 -5.53 24.73
CA GLY A 352 -33.61 -5.53 25.13
C GLY A 352 -33.03 -4.14 24.88
N GLY A 353 -32.50 -3.49 25.92
CA GLY A 353 -32.01 -2.12 25.80
C GLY A 353 -30.67 -2.07 25.04
N PHE A 354 -30.61 -1.30 23.96
CA PHE A 354 -29.36 -1.04 23.24
C PHE A 354 -28.40 -0.23 24.13
N GLY A 355 -27.41 -0.92 24.71
CA GLY A 355 -26.30 -0.28 25.39
C GLY A 355 -25.52 0.57 24.39
N ARG A 356 -25.43 1.89 24.65
CA ARG A 356 -24.59 2.79 23.84
C ARG A 356 -23.13 2.29 23.88
N PRO A 357 -22.41 2.25 22.75
CA PRO A 357 -20.96 2.21 22.79
C PRO A 357 -20.44 3.37 23.65
N LYS A 358 -19.44 3.12 24.50
CA LYS A 358 -18.80 4.18 25.28
C LYS A 358 -18.01 5.07 24.33
N GLY A 359 -18.21 6.38 24.40
CA GLY A 359 -17.50 7.35 23.57
C GLY A 359 -15.99 7.32 23.78
N PHE A 360 -15.24 7.63 22.72
CA PHE A 360 -13.79 7.81 22.79
C PHE A 360 -13.44 9.10 23.56
N PRO A 361 -12.22 9.24 24.11
CA PRO A 361 -11.80 10.43 24.85
C PRO A 361 -11.58 11.68 23.97
N GLY A 362 -12.65 12.25 23.41
CA GLY A 362 -12.63 13.43 22.55
C GLY A 362 -13.71 14.48 22.82
N ASP A 363 -14.81 14.12 23.51
CA ASP A 363 -15.99 14.97 23.74
C ASP A 363 -15.70 16.19 24.65
N ARG A 364 -15.16 17.26 24.06
CA ARG A 364 -15.32 18.62 24.59
C ARG A 364 -16.39 19.35 23.78
N PRO A 365 -17.51 19.78 24.38
CA PRO A 365 -18.48 20.61 23.67
C PRO A 365 -17.83 21.94 23.25
N PRO A 366 -18.24 22.52 22.11
CA PRO A 366 -17.71 23.80 21.66
C PRO A 366 -18.00 24.92 22.69
N PRO A 367 -17.10 25.92 22.82
CA PRO A 367 -17.36 27.06 23.69
C PRO A 367 -18.60 27.83 23.20
N PRO A 368 -19.40 28.41 24.12
CA PRO A 368 -20.60 29.16 23.74
C PRO A 368 -20.23 30.37 22.87
N PRO A 369 -21.09 30.75 21.90
CA PRO A 369 -20.82 31.90 21.04
C PRO A 369 -20.73 33.19 21.85
N PHE A 370 -19.76 34.03 21.51
CA PHE A 370 -19.54 35.32 22.18
C PHE A 370 -20.83 36.16 22.19
N GLY A 371 -21.34 36.45 23.39
CA GLY A 371 -22.58 37.19 23.57
C GLY A 371 -22.51 38.59 22.95
N ARG A 372 -23.51 38.94 22.14
CA ARG A 372 -23.67 40.32 21.64
C ARG A 372 -23.80 41.27 22.83
N ASN A 373 -22.92 42.28 22.87
CA ASN A 373 -22.86 43.27 23.93
C ASN A 373 -24.14 44.13 23.95
N GLY A 374 -25.10 43.78 24.82
CA GLY A 374 -26.43 44.38 24.89
C GLY A 374 -26.55 45.43 25.98
N GLY A 375 -25.96 46.61 25.76
CA GLY A 375 -25.98 47.71 26.73
C GLY A 375 -27.40 48.21 27.05
N ARG A 376 -27.70 48.36 28.35
CA ARG A 376 -28.79 49.20 28.86
C ARG A 376 -28.21 50.19 29.87
N GLY A 377 -28.45 51.48 29.66
CA GLY A 377 -28.11 52.53 30.62
C GLY A 377 -29.12 52.59 31.78
N PRO A 378 -28.79 53.31 32.87
CA PRO A 378 -29.69 53.51 34.00
C PRO A 378 -30.77 54.56 33.70
N GLY A 379 -31.96 54.38 34.27
CA GLY A 379 -33.06 55.36 34.23
C GLY A 379 -34.35 54.74 34.78
N GLY A 380 -34.94 55.37 35.80
CA GLY A 380 -36.04 54.85 36.61
C GLY A 380 -35.64 54.82 38.07
#